data_AF-A0A2R6KRN8-F1
#
_entry.id   AF-A0A2R6KRN8-F1
#
_cell.length_a   1.000
_cell.length_b   1.000
_cell.length_c   1.000
_cell.angle_alpha   90.00
_cell.angle_beta   90.00
_cell.angle_gamma   90.00
#
_symmetry.space_group_name_H-M   'P 1'
#
loop_
_entity.id
_entity.type
_entity.pdbx_description
1 polymer ?
#
loop_
_entity_poly.entity_id
_entity_poly.type
_entity_poly.pdbx_seq_one_letter_code
_entity_poly.pdbx_strand_id
1 'polypeptide(L)' 'MGRPNPLSWLGERVWNYPLRLSGGVATIGGLGMTALSVGPNAGLDELLSFVSTRPAYAAAVICGLAVVLFVDG' A
#
# COMPACT_ATOMS: atom_id res chain seq x y z
N MET A 1 7.76 32.23 -2.25
CA MET A 1 7.28 30.94 -2.77
C MET A 1 6.21 30.44 -1.83
N GLY A 2 4.93 30.51 -2.21
CA GLY A 2 3.82 30.08 -1.36
C GLY A 2 3.88 28.58 -1.11
N ARG A 3 3.57 28.14 0.12
CA ARG A 3 3.45 26.70 0.40
C ARG A 3 2.42 26.11 -0.57
N PRO A 4 2.77 25.07 -1.35
CA PRO A 4 1.80 24.42 -2.21
C PRO A 4 0.63 23.97 -1.35
N ASN A 5 -0.59 24.25 -1.79
CA ASN A 5 -1.75 23.74 -1.07
C ASN A 5 -1.70 22.20 -1.16
N PRO A 6 -2.21 21.47 -0.15
CA PRO A 6 -2.07 20.02 -0.10
C PRO A 6 -2.67 19.30 -1.32
N LEU A 7 -3.69 19.90 -1.95
CA LEU A 7 -4.30 19.38 -3.17
C LEU A 7 -3.39 19.52 -4.40
N SER A 8 -2.68 20.64 -4.53
CA SER A 8 -1.75 20.88 -5.64
C SER A 8 -0.50 20.02 -5.50
N TRP A 9 -0.02 19.83 -4.27
CA TRP A 9 1.07 18.90 -3.98
C TRP A 9 0.68 17.45 -4.33
N LEU A 10 -0.53 17.04 -3.96
CA LEU A 10 -1.03 15.70 -4.27
C LEU A 10 -1.19 15.53 -5.79
N GLY A 11 -1.77 16.51 -6.48
CA GLY A 11 -1.92 16.49 -7.93
C GLY A 11 -0.59 16.39 -8.66
N GLU A 12 0.42 17.13 -8.20
CA GLU A 12 1.78 17.08 -8.76
C GLU A 12 2.46 15.72 -8.51
N ARG A 13 2.18 15.06 -7.37
CA ARG A 13 2.64 13.68 -7.11
C ARG A 13 1.93 12.67 -7.99
N VAL A 14 0.61 12.80 -8.18
CA VAL A 14 -0.20 11.93 -9.05
C VAL A 14 0.27 12.01 -10.50
N TRP A 15 0.57 13.21 -10.98
CA TRP A 15 1.03 13.41 -12.35
C TRP A 15 2.45 12.86 -12.58
N ASN A 16 3.37 13.12 -11.65
CA ASN A 16 4.78 12.78 -11.84
C ASN A 16 5.12 11.34 -11.44
N TYR A 17 4.38 10.74 -10.50
CA TYR A 17 4.68 9.41 -9.94
C TYR A 17 3.44 8.51 -9.86
N PRO A 18 2.71 8.29 -10.98
CA PRO A 18 1.45 7.55 -10.97
C PRO A 18 1.63 6.09 -10.54
N LEU A 19 2.74 5.46 -10.94
CA LEU A 19 3.04 4.07 -10.58
C LEU A 19 3.37 3.94 -9.09
N ARG A 20 4.26 4.79 -8.55
CA ARG A 20 4.57 4.83 -7.11
C ARG A 20 3.31 5.00 -6.26
N LEU A 21 2.40 5.87 -6.67
CA LEU A 21 1.11 6.06 -5.98
C LEU A 21 0.21 4.83 -6.09
N SER A 22 0.13 4.20 -7.26
CA SER A 22 -0.63 2.95 -7.42
C SER A 22 -0.10 1.83 -6.51
N GLY A 23 1.23 1.74 -6.36
CA GLY A 23 1.87 0.82 -5.43
C GLY A 23 1.56 1.15 -3.97
N GLY A 24 1.53 2.44 -3.62
CA GLY A 24 1.13 2.91 -2.30
C GLY A 24 -0.31 2.53 -1.98
N VAL A 25 -1.23 2.73 -2.92
CA VAL A 25 -2.64 2.34 -2.78
C VAL A 25 -2.80 0.82 -2.64
N ALA A 26 -2.09 0.04 -3.46
CA ALA A 26 -2.11 -1.42 -3.38
C ALA A 26 -1.59 -1.91 -2.01
N THR A 27 -0.54 -1.29 -1.50
CA THR A 27 0.04 -1.60 -0.18
C THR A 27 -0.94 -1.27 0.94
N ILE A 28 -1.50 -0.06 0.94
CA ILE A 28 -2.46 0.37 1.97
C ILE A 28 -3.73 -0.48 1.92
N GLY A 29 -4.24 -0.79 0.73
CA GLY A 29 -5.42 -1.64 0.57
C GLY A 29 -5.17 -3.07 1.07
N GLY A 30 -4.02 -3.65 0.74
CA GLY A 30 -3.62 -4.97 1.23
C GLY A 30 -3.49 -5.00 2.75
N LEU A 31 -2.78 -4.03 3.34
CA LEU A 31 -2.61 -3.92 4.80
C LEU A 31 -3.94 -3.65 5.51
N GLY A 32 -4.79 -2.78 4.96
CA GLY A 32 -6.11 -2.48 5.51
C GLY A 32 -7.00 -3.72 5.53
N MET A 33 -6.98 -4.51 4.46
CA MET A 33 -7.73 -5.78 4.42
C MET A 33 -7.19 -6.80 5.41
N THR A 34 -5.86 -6.90 5.57
CA THR A 34 -5.27 -7.74 6.62
C THR A 34 -5.75 -7.31 8.00
N ALA A 35 -5.60 -6.02 8.34
CA ALA A 35 -6.00 -5.47 9.63
C ALA A 35 -7.50 -5.66 9.92
N LEU A 36 -8.38 -5.50 8.92
CA LEU A 36 -9.82 -5.72 9.06
C LEU A 36 -10.18 -7.21 9.23
N SER A 37 -9.33 -8.13 8.77
CA SER A 37 -9.65 -9.56 8.75
C SER A 37 -9.13 -10.31 9.96
N VAL A 38 -7.91 -10.01 10.42
CA VAL A 38 -7.30 -10.64 11.59
C VAL A 38 -7.31 -9.74 12.84
N GLY A 39 -7.54 -8.44 12.68
CA GLY A 39 -7.55 -7.48 13.79
C GLY A 39 -6.17 -6.93 14.14
N PRO A 40 -6.11 -5.90 15.00
CA PRO A 40 -4.86 -5.19 15.34
C PRO A 40 -3.94 -5.97 16.29
N ASN A 41 -4.46 -6.98 16.99
CA ASN A 41 -3.71 -7.81 17.94
C ASN A 41 -3.41 -9.21 17.38
N ALA A 42 -3.46 -9.36 16.06
CA ALA A 42 -3.29 -10.65 15.41
C ALA A 42 -1.92 -11.27 15.68
N GLY A 43 -1.90 -12.55 16.01
CA GLY A 43 -0.67 -13.33 16.14
C GLY A 43 -0.03 -13.66 14.79
N LEU A 44 1.22 -14.15 14.83
CA LEU A 44 1.92 -14.62 13.62
C LEU A 44 1.14 -15.75 12.92
N ASP A 45 0.54 -16.67 13.68
CA ASP A 45 -0.21 -17.80 13.11
C ASP A 45 -1.48 -17.35 12.37
N GLU A 46 -2.16 -16.32 12.88
CA GLU A 46 -3.34 -15.74 12.23
C GLU A 46 -2.97 -14.99 10.95
N LEU A 47 -1.85 -14.26 10.97
CA LEU A 47 -1.31 -13.62 9.78
C LEU A 47 -0.91 -14.65 8.70
N LEU A 48 -0.25 -15.74 9.09
CA LEU A 48 0.13 -16.81 8.17
C LEU A 48 -1.12 -17.51 7.59
N SER A 49 -2.14 -17.73 8.43
CA SER A 49 -3.44 -18.26 8.00
C SER A 49 -4.15 -17.30 7.04
N PHE A 50 -4.09 -15.99 7.28
CA PHE A 50 -4.63 -14.99 6.37
C PHE A 50 -3.90 -14.99 5.02
N VAL A 51 -2.57 -15.06 5.02
CA VAL A 51 -1.78 -15.11 3.78
C VAL A 51 -2.11 -16.36 2.96
N SER A 52 -2.30 -17.52 3.61
CA SER A 52 -2.64 -18.76 2.91
C SER A 52 -4.06 -18.75 2.34
N THR A 53 -5.02 -18.17 3.07
CA THR A 53 -6.42 -18.10 2.64
C THR A 53 -6.70 -16.98 1.65
N ARG A 54 -5.94 -15.88 1.71
CA ARG A 54 -6.13 -14.70 0.86
C ARG A 54 -4.81 -14.18 0.29
N PRO A 55 -4.13 -14.98 -0.56
CA PRO A 55 -2.81 -14.66 -1.07
C PRO A 55 -2.78 -13.40 -1.93
N ALA A 56 -3.91 -13.02 -2.54
CA ALA A 56 -4.03 -11.81 -3.34
C ALA A 56 -3.74 -10.53 -2.56
N TYR A 57 -4.15 -10.44 -1.28
CA TYR A 57 -3.87 -9.26 -0.46
C TYR A 57 -2.40 -9.21 -0.02
N ALA A 58 -1.82 -10.36 0.29
CA ALA A 58 -0.38 -10.45 0.57
C ALA A 58 0.45 -10.05 -0.66
N ALA A 59 0.06 -10.53 -1.85
CA ALA A 59 0.68 -10.13 -3.11
C ALA A 59 0.50 -8.64 -3.39
N ALA A 60 -0.68 -8.05 -3.11
CA ALA A 60 -0.91 -6.62 -3.27
C ALA A 60 0.02 -5.78 -2.36
N VAL A 61 0.28 -6.24 -1.12
CA VAL A 61 1.25 -5.60 -0.23
C VAL A 61 2.65 -5.71 -0.82
N ILE A 62 3.12 -6.91 -1.17
CA ILE A 62 4.50 -7.13 -1.64
C ILE A 62 4.75 -6.39 -2.96
N CYS A 63 3.86 -6.56 -3.95
CA CYS A 63 3.98 -5.90 -5.24
C CYS A 63 3.83 -4.38 -5.11
N GLY A 64 2.90 -3.92 -4.27
CA GLY A 64 2.72 -2.49 -4.00
C GLY A 64 3.97 -1.87 -3.39
N LEU A 65 4.58 -2.53 -2.40
CA LEU A 65 5.82 -2.09 -1.77
C LEU A 65 6.99 -2.09 -2.75
N ALA A 66 7.09 -3.12 -3.59
CA ALA A 66 8.10 -3.19 -4.63
C ALA A 66 7.96 -2.03 -5.63
N VAL A 67 6.74 -1.70 -6.03
CA VAL A 67 6.46 -0.55 -6.91
C VAL A 67 6.83 0.76 -6.21
N VAL A 68 6.49 0.94 -4.93
CA VAL A 68 6.84 2.14 -4.16
C VAL A 68 8.35 2.33 -4.04
N LEU A 69 9.08 1.24 -3.77
CA LEU A 69 10.51 1.29 -3.48
C LEU A 69 11.37 1.36 -4.74
N PHE A 70 10.99 0.69 -5.83
CA PHE A 70 11.92 0.42 -6.94
C PHE A 70 11.53 1.04 -8.28
N VAL A 71 10.30 1.53 -8.48
CA VAL A 71 9.88 2.02 -9.81
C VAL A 71 10.50 3.37 -10.19
N ASP A 72 10.83 4.21 -9.21
CA ASP A 72 11.32 5.58 -9.46
C ASP A 72 12.75 5.85 -8.95
N GLY A 73 13.48 4.80 -8.53
CA GLY A 73 14.86 4.91 -8.01
C GLY A 73 14.95 5.33 -6.55
#